data_AF-A0A0V1P5W2-F1
#
_entry.id   AF-A0A0V1P5W2-F1
#
_cell.length_a   1.000
_cell.length_b   1.000
_cell.length_c   1.000
_cell.angle_alpha   90.00
_cell.angle_beta   90.00
_cell.angle_gamma   90.00
#
_symmetry.space_group_name_H-M   'P 1'
#
loop_
_entity.id
_entity.type
_entity.pdbx_description
1 polymer ?
#
loop_
_entity_poly.entity_id
_entity_poly.type
_entity_poly.pdbx_seq_one_letter_code
_entity_poly.pdbx_strand_id
1 'polypeptide(L)' 'MYLQIRFKEDDRDACRRQGHHVFRSTRVCFGLTCSTSLSFSTVRVHVRRHQQLAPRAASEIVQNMYEDDWVI' A
#
# COMPACT_ATOMS: atom_id res chain seq x y z
N MET A 1 0.82 1.96 -5.74
CA MET A 1 0.76 0.83 -4.79
C MET A 1 -0.56 0.78 -4.02
N TYR A 2 -0.92 1.84 -3.30
CA TYR A 2 -2.10 1.91 -2.41
C TYR A 2 -3.42 1.46 -3.05
N LEU A 3 -3.70 1.90 -4.28
CA LEU A 3 -4.94 1.54 -4.98
C LEU A 3 -5.06 0.05 -5.34
N GLN A 4 -4.07 -0.80 -5.07
CA GLN A 4 -4.22 -2.26 -5.21
C GLN A 4 -4.81 -2.90 -3.95
N ILE A 5 -4.84 -2.18 -2.83
CA ILE A 5 -5.29 -2.67 -1.54
C ILE A 5 -6.74 -2.20 -1.33
N ARG A 6 -7.66 -3.15 -1.21
CA ARG A 6 -9.08 -2.86 -0.95
C ARG A 6 -9.33 -2.77 0.55
N PHE A 7 -10.20 -1.86 0.95
CA PHE A 7 -10.75 -1.85 2.30
C PHE A 7 -11.87 -2.87 2.43
N LYS A 8 -11.97 -3.45 3.63
CA LYS A 8 -13.21 -4.09 4.07
C LYS A 8 -14.32 -3.05 4.10
N GLU A 9 -15.56 -3.46 3.87
CA GLU A 9 -16.68 -2.51 3.82
C GLU A 9 -16.83 -1.70 5.11
N ASP A 10 -16.62 -2.36 6.25
CA ASP A 10 -16.67 -1.76 7.59
C ASP A 10 -15.59 -0.67 7.81
N ASP A 11 -14.44 -0.78 7.12
CA ASP A 11 -13.29 0.11 7.31
C ASP A 11 -13.30 1.32 6.36
N ARG A 12 -14.24 1.38 5.41
CA ARG A 12 -14.25 2.43 4.35
C ARG A 12 -14.46 3.84 4.91
N ASP A 13 -15.05 3.98 6.09
CA ASP A 13 -15.27 5.30 6.71
C ASP A 13 -13.96 5.93 7.21
N ALA A 14 -12.90 5.15 7.41
CA ALA A 14 -11.55 5.65 7.72
C ALA A 14 -10.98 6.56 6.61
N CYS A 15 -11.53 6.48 5.40
CA CYS A 15 -11.14 7.31 4.25
C CYS A 15 -12.24 8.26 3.80
N ARG A 16 -13.20 8.57 4.69
CA ARG A 16 -14.26 9.52 4.40
C ARG A 16 -13.66 10.91 4.20
N ARG A 17 -13.73 11.41 2.97
CA ARG A 17 -13.33 12.79 2.65
C ARG A 17 -14.57 13.66 2.69
N GLN A 18 -14.54 14.70 3.54
CA GLN A 18 -15.60 15.70 3.61
C GLN A 18 -15.30 16.84 2.63
N GLY A 19 -16.32 17.25 1.87
CA GLY A 19 -16.32 18.28 0.85
C GLY A 19 -17.76 18.51 0.37
N HIS A 20 -17.99 19.12 -0.80
CA HIS A 20 -19.35 19.27 -1.37
C HIS A 20 -20.06 17.92 -1.60
N HIS A 21 -19.29 16.84 -1.77
CA HIS A 21 -19.79 15.47 -1.82
C HIS A 21 -19.00 14.58 -0.84
N VAL A 22 -19.70 13.69 -0.14
CA VAL A 22 -19.06 12.69 0.72
C VAL A 22 -18.53 11.56 -0.16
N PHE A 23 -17.21 11.43 -0.26
CA PHE A 23 -16.58 10.30 -0.93
C PHE A 23 -16.07 9.28 0.08
N ARG A 24 -16.39 8.00 -0.14
CA ARG A 24 -15.85 6.86 0.58
C ARG A 24 -15.01 6.03 -0.38
N SER A 25 -13.70 6.02 -0.17
CA SER A 25 -12.82 5.19 -0.99
C SER A 25 -13.03 3.72 -0.69
N THR A 26 -13.05 2.89 -1.73
CA THR A 26 -13.05 1.42 -1.59
C THR A 26 -11.64 0.85 -1.49
N ARG A 27 -10.62 1.69 -1.68
CA ARG A 27 -9.20 1.32 -1.71
C ARG A 27 -8.35 2.27 -0.88
N VAL A 28 -7.19 1.81 -0.42
CA VAL A 28 -6.27 2.61 0.39
C VAL A 28 -5.94 3.93 -0.32
N CYS A 29 -6.20 5.04 0.35
CA CYS A 29 -5.88 6.38 -0.15
C CYS A 29 -4.43 6.73 0.19
N PHE A 30 -3.86 7.65 -0.59
CA PHE A 30 -2.58 8.27 -0.27
C PHE A 30 -2.69 9.15 0.98
N GLY A 31 -1.66 9.12 1.84
CA GLY A 31 -1.57 9.98 3.02
C GLY A 31 -2.45 9.58 4.22
N LEU A 32 -2.95 8.34 4.25
CA LEU A 32 -3.53 7.79 5.48
C LEU A 32 -2.40 7.29 6.37
N THR A 33 -2.49 7.45 7.69
CA THR A 33 -1.47 6.88 8.59
C THR A 33 -1.30 5.36 8.42
N CYS A 34 -2.35 4.64 7.99
CA CYS A 34 -2.30 3.21 7.70
C CYS A 34 -1.87 2.88 6.25
N SER A 35 -1.77 3.85 5.34
CA SER A 35 -1.49 3.57 3.93
C SER A 35 -0.14 2.90 3.78
N THR A 36 0.86 3.42 4.46
CA THR A 36 2.24 2.94 4.50
C THR A 36 2.35 1.50 4.98
N SER A 37 1.77 1.17 6.13
CA SER A 37 1.88 -0.16 6.72
C SER A 37 1.17 -1.24 5.89
N LEU A 38 0.00 -0.92 5.32
CA LEU A 38 -0.74 -1.81 4.43
C LEU A 38 0.02 -2.03 3.11
N SER A 39 0.58 -0.96 2.57
CA SER A 39 1.45 -0.96 1.40
C SER A 39 2.67 -1.84 1.60
N PHE A 40 3.43 -1.60 2.65
CA PHE A 40 4.63 -2.36 2.99
C PHE A 40 4.32 -3.85 3.15
N SER A 41 3.22 -4.19 3.83
CA SER A 41 2.77 -5.56 4.01
C SER A 41 2.48 -6.25 2.67
N THR A 42 1.81 -5.54 1.75
CA THR A 42 1.49 -6.04 0.41
C THR A 42 2.75 -6.30 -0.41
N VAL A 43 3.72 -5.38 -0.37
CA VAL A 43 5.00 -5.51 -1.06
C VAL A 43 5.79 -6.69 -0.52
N ARG A 44 5.88 -6.85 0.80
CA ARG A 44 6.59 -7.99 1.41
C ARG A 44 6.03 -9.33 0.97
N VAL A 45 4.71 -9.44 0.83
CA VAL A 45 4.09 -10.65 0.28
C VAL A 45 4.53 -10.90 -1.16
N HIS A 46 4.59 -9.86 -1.99
CA HIS A 46 5.03 -9.98 -3.38
C HIS A 46 6.52 -10.32 -3.49
N VAL A 47 7.37 -9.65 -2.72
CA VAL A 47 8.81 -9.93 -2.61
C VAL A 47 9.03 -11.39 -2.22
N ARG A 48 8.38 -11.89 -1.16
CA ARG A 48 8.53 -13.28 -0.71
C ARG A 48 8.14 -14.28 -1.79
N ARG A 49 7.06 -14.01 -2.54
CA ARG A 49 6.60 -14.88 -3.63
C ARG A 49 7.58 -14.92 -4.81
N HIS A 50 8.28 -13.81 -5.08
CA HIS A 50 9.17 -13.69 -6.23
C HIS A 50 10.65 -13.77 -5.86
N GLN A 51 10.99 -14.00 -4.58
CA GLN A 51 12.36 -14.03 -4.10
C GLN A 51 13.23 -15.07 -4.81
N GLN A 52 12.65 -16.23 -5.14
CA GLN A 52 13.36 -17.30 -5.87
C GLN A 52 13.51 -16.99 -7.37
N LEU A 53 12.56 -16.25 -7.96
CA LEU A 53 12.55 -15.92 -9.39
C LEU A 53 13.41 -14.70 -9.72
N ALA A 54 13.49 -13.74 -8.80
CA ALA A 54 14.20 -12.47 -8.97
C ALA A 54 14.82 -11.99 -7.65
N PRO A 55 15.85 -12.70 -7.12
CA PRO A 55 16.41 -12.44 -5.79
C PRO A 55 17.00 -11.04 -5.65
N ARG A 56 17.64 -10.52 -6.71
CA ARG A 56 18.24 -9.18 -6.71
C ARG A 56 17.16 -8.09 -6.61
N ALA A 57 16.16 -8.12 -7.49
CA ALA A 57 15.06 -7.16 -7.45
C ALA A 57 14.27 -7.25 -6.13
N ALA A 58 14.07 -8.46 -5.61
CA ALA A 58 13.45 -8.66 -4.31
C ALA A 58 14.24 -8.01 -3.16
N SER A 59 15.57 -8.09 -3.17
CA SER A 59 16.43 -7.44 -2.19
C SER A 59 16.41 -5.92 -2.33
N GLU A 60 16.55 -5.40 -3.55
CA GLU A 60 16.55 -3.96 -3.83
C GLU A 60 15.23 -3.31 -3.39
N ILE A 61 14.08 -3.93 -3.70
CA ILE A 61 12.76 -3.42 -3.27
C ILE A 61 12.63 -3.38 -1.75
N VAL A 62 13.17 -4.36 -1.02
CA VAL A 62 13.11 -4.36 0.46
C VAL A 62 14.04 -3.30 1.06
N GLN A 63 15.23 -3.12 0.48
CA GLN A 63 16.23 -2.18 0.99
C GLN A 63 15.86 -0.72 0.71
N ASN A 64 15.22 -0.45 -0.43
CA ASN A 64 14.93 0.90 -0.89
C ASN A 64 13.50 1.39 -0.60
N MET A 65 12.66 0.56 0.01
CA MET A 65 11.31 0.96 0.40
C MET A 65 11.35 1.74 1.72
N TYR A 66 11.11 3.05 1.66
CA TYR A 66 11.00 3.94 2.81
C TYR A 66 9.61 4.55 2.87
N GLU A 67 8.87 4.20 3.92
CA GLU A 67 7.46 4.57 4.09
C GLU A 67 6.64 4.33 2.80
N ASP A 68 6.36 5.41 2.07
CA ASP A 68 5.52 5.41 0.88
C ASP A 68 6.30 5.49 -0.44
N ASP A 69 7.62 5.65 -0.37
CA ASP A 69 8.53 5.90 -1.50
C ASP A 69 9.52 4.77 -1.73
N TRP A 70 9.86 4.54 -3.01
CA TRP A 70 10.93 3.65 -3.42
C TRP A 70 12.02 4.48 -4.10
N VAL A 71 13.25 4.40 -3.60
CA VAL A 71 14.41 5.02 -4.25
C VAL A 71 15.03 4.00 -5.21
N ILE A 72 15.08 4.31 -6.50
CA ILE A 72 15.62 3.42 -7.55
C ILE A 72 17.02 3.89 -7.92
#